data_AF-A0A7K2X1Q6-F1
#
_entry.id   AF-A0A7K2X1Q6-F1
#
_cell.length_a   1.000
_cell.length_b   1.000
_cell.length_c   1.000
_cell.angle_alpha   90.00
_cell.angle_beta   90.00
_cell.angle_gamma   90.00
#
_symmetry.space_group_name_H-M   'P 1'
#
loop_
_entity.id
_entity.type
_entity.pdbx_description
1 polymer ?
#
loop_
_entity_poly.entity_id
_entity_poly.type
_entity_poly.pdbx_seq_one_letter_code
_entity_poly.pdbx_strand_id
1 'polypeptide(L)'
;MSIPTPADVFRRQTRQTPPLTAPEPHNPDVDPPYRLLWEQGINGARLLINTKLVALTLATRADWTTGHIPTEAQPRLSGLIGLTRVDVALVVISLTVLEQRGWIRRVDRRQRWNEADVQLAIPGPIMRRLLKKARAART
;
A
#
# COMPACT_ATOMS: atom_id res chain seq x y z
N MET A 1 18.14 -24.63 27.13
CA MET A 1 17.77 -23.66 26.07
C MET A 1 17.20 -24.46 24.91
N SER A 2 15.92 -24.29 24.57
CA SER A 2 15.27 -25.09 23.50
C SER A 2 15.57 -24.46 22.14
N ILE A 3 16.18 -25.24 21.24
CA ILE A 3 16.45 -24.83 19.85
C ILE A 3 15.10 -24.86 19.12
N PRO A 4 14.64 -23.74 18.54
CA PRO A 4 13.36 -23.71 17.85
C PRO A 4 13.38 -24.69 16.69
N THR A 5 12.34 -25.52 16.63
CA THR A 5 12.17 -26.50 15.56
C THR A 5 11.67 -25.81 14.29
N PRO A 6 11.87 -26.41 13.10
CA PRO A 6 11.31 -25.87 11.85
C PRO A 6 9.80 -25.58 11.94
N ALA A 7 9.05 -26.36 12.71
CA ALA A 7 7.63 -26.14 12.97
C ALA A 7 7.34 -24.82 13.73
N ASP A 8 8.25 -24.38 14.59
CA ASP A 8 8.13 -23.12 15.33
C ASP A 8 8.32 -21.90 14.42
N VAL A 9 9.11 -22.04 13.35
CA VAL A 9 9.32 -21.01 12.32
C VAL A 9 8.03 -20.80 11.50
N PHE A 10 7.39 -21.88 11.05
CA PHE A 10 6.11 -21.82 10.34
C PHE A 10 4.99 -21.22 11.19
N ARG A 11 4.97 -21.55 12.49
CA ARG A 11 3.96 -21.04 13.43
C ARG A 11 4.13 -19.55 13.75
N ARG A 12 5.35 -18.99 13.61
CA ARG A 12 5.59 -17.53 13.67
C ARG A 12 5.11 -16.80 12.43
N GLN A 13 5.32 -17.36 11.23
CA GLN A 13 4.89 -16.74 9.98
C GLN A 13 3.36 -16.58 9.90
N THR A 14 2.61 -17.58 10.37
CA THR A 14 1.14 -17.53 10.37
C THR A 14 0.54 -16.60 11.43
N ARG A 15 1.25 -16.31 12.53
CA ARG A 15 0.80 -15.39 13.59
C ARG A 15 1.11 -13.91 13.32
N GLN A 16 2.04 -13.59 12.43
CA GLN A 16 2.54 -12.22 12.26
C GLN A 16 1.81 -11.38 11.21
N THR A 17 0.86 -11.95 10.47
CA THR A 17 0.06 -11.18 9.52
C THR A 17 -1.40 -11.25 9.95
N PRO A 18 -1.92 -10.25 10.69
CA PRO A 18 -3.36 -10.10 10.86
C PRO A 18 -4.00 -10.17 9.48
N PRO A 19 -5.11 -10.91 9.29
CA PRO A 19 -5.84 -10.86 8.04
C PRO A 19 -6.11 -9.39 7.73
N LEU A 20 -5.75 -8.96 6.52
CA LEU A 20 -5.98 -7.63 5.98
C LEU A 20 -7.44 -7.29 6.21
N THR A 21 -7.72 -6.58 7.32
CA THR A 21 -9.05 -6.13 7.67
C THR A 21 -9.56 -5.36 6.45
N ALA A 22 -10.80 -5.65 6.02
CA ALA A 22 -11.41 -4.92 4.92
C ALA A 22 -11.18 -3.41 5.13
N PRO A 23 -10.80 -2.66 4.10
CA PRO A 23 -10.57 -1.22 4.24
C PRO A 23 -11.86 -0.65 4.79
N GLU A 24 -11.76 0.14 5.86
CA GLU A 24 -12.90 0.84 6.40
C GLU A 24 -13.53 1.69 5.27
N PRO A 25 -14.87 1.81 5.18
CA PRO A 25 -15.48 2.60 4.11
C PRO A 25 -15.02 4.05 4.23
N HIS A 26 -14.33 4.54 3.21
CA HIS A 26 -14.05 5.96 3.04
C HIS A 26 -15.29 6.62 2.45
N ASN A 27 -15.78 7.68 3.10
CA ASN A 27 -16.91 8.45 2.58
C ASN A 27 -16.38 9.75 1.95
N PRO A 28 -16.41 9.88 0.61
CA PRO A 28 -15.84 11.03 -0.08
C PRO A 28 -16.54 12.36 0.24
N ASP A 29 -17.78 12.35 0.75
CA ASP A 29 -18.55 13.56 1.04
C ASP A 29 -18.14 14.22 2.36
N VAL A 30 -17.56 13.46 3.30
CA VAL A 30 -17.24 13.94 4.66
C VAL A 30 -15.77 13.77 5.04
N ASP A 31 -15.12 12.72 4.53
CA ASP A 31 -13.73 12.42 4.83
C ASP A 31 -12.78 13.23 3.93
N PRO A 32 -11.53 13.47 4.37
CA PRO A 32 -10.53 14.05 3.48
C PRO A 32 -10.30 13.18 2.23
N PRO A 33 -9.78 13.75 1.14
CA PRO A 33 -9.49 13.01 -0.10
C PRO A 33 -8.67 11.74 0.17
N TYR A 34 -9.05 10.61 -0.44
CA TYR A 34 -8.42 9.33 -0.15
C TYR A 34 -6.92 9.35 -0.41
N ARG A 35 -6.50 9.97 -1.52
CA ARG A 35 -5.08 10.08 -1.87
C ARG A 35 -4.28 10.83 -0.81
N LEU A 36 -4.83 11.90 -0.26
CA LEU A 36 -4.21 12.66 0.82
C LEU A 36 -3.99 11.80 2.07
N LEU A 37 -5.02 11.04 2.48
CA LEU A 37 -4.91 10.12 3.61
C LEU A 37 -3.85 9.04 3.35
N TRP A 38 -3.82 8.52 2.12
CA TRP A 38 -2.87 7.49 1.72
C TRP A 38 -1.43 8.01 1.76
N GLU A 39 -1.15 9.18 1.18
CA GLU A 39 0.16 9.84 1.20
C GLU A 39 0.64 10.11 2.63
N GLN A 40 -0.26 10.63 3.49
CA GLN A 40 0.05 10.81 4.92
C GLN A 40 0.37 9.48 5.62
N GLY A 41 -0.38 8.43 5.28
CA GLY A 41 -0.15 7.07 5.76
C GLY A 41 1.24 6.54 5.38
N ILE A 42 1.62 6.65 4.11
CA ILE A 42 2.92 6.23 3.59
C ILE A 42 4.07 7.02 4.24
N ASN A 43 3.91 8.34 4.36
CA ASN A 43 4.92 9.19 4.99
C ASN A 43 5.15 8.80 6.45
N GLY A 44 4.08 8.51 7.19
CA GLY A 44 4.15 8.04 8.58
C GLY A 44 4.53 6.55 8.74
N ALA A 45 4.55 5.76 7.67
CA ALA A 45 4.88 4.34 7.73
C ALA A 45 6.40 4.11 7.82
N ARG A 46 6.78 3.05 8.55
CA ARG A 46 8.16 2.54 8.60
C ARG A 46 8.43 1.68 7.35
N LEU A 47 8.63 2.35 6.22
CA LEU A 47 8.98 1.75 4.93
C LEU A 47 10.39 2.20 4.50
N LEU A 48 11.08 1.38 3.72
CA LEU A 48 12.35 1.75 3.09
C LEU A 48 12.14 2.92 2.12
N ILE A 49 13.19 3.71 1.90
CA ILE A 49 13.12 4.92 1.07
C ILE A 49 12.62 4.63 -0.35
N ASN A 50 13.16 3.59 -1.01
CA ASN A 50 12.73 3.20 -2.35
C ASN A 50 11.27 2.72 -2.37
N THR A 51 10.83 2.04 -1.30
CA THR A 51 9.43 1.62 -1.18
C THR A 51 8.50 2.82 -1.00
N LYS A 52 8.91 3.85 -0.26
CA LYS A 52 8.16 5.12 -0.17
C LYS A 52 8.13 5.84 -1.51
N LEU A 53 9.24 5.88 -2.24
CA LEU A 53 9.30 6.51 -3.56
C LEU A 53 8.34 5.83 -4.55
N VAL A 54 8.38 4.50 -4.64
CA VAL A 54 7.45 3.72 -5.48
C VAL A 54 6.00 3.97 -5.06
N ALA A 55 5.73 3.97 -3.75
CA ALA A 55 4.41 4.24 -3.21
C ALA A 55 3.90 5.64 -3.62
N LEU A 56 4.66 6.70 -3.36
CA LEU A 56 4.26 8.06 -3.70
C LEU A 56 4.15 8.25 -5.23
N THR A 57 4.95 7.54 -6.02
CA THR A 57 4.82 7.53 -7.48
C THR A 57 3.48 6.94 -7.92
N LEU A 58 3.03 5.84 -7.30
CA LEU A 58 1.70 5.28 -7.55
C LEU A 58 0.60 6.28 -7.19
N ALA A 59 0.74 7.01 -6.08
CA ALA A 59 -0.22 8.05 -5.70
C ALA A 59 -0.35 9.13 -6.78
N THR A 60 0.72 9.54 -7.48
CA THR A 60 0.60 10.54 -8.55
C THR A 60 -0.28 10.10 -9.73
N ARG A 61 -0.57 8.80 -9.86
CA ARG A 61 -1.44 8.20 -10.89
C ARG A 61 -2.87 7.96 -10.40
N ALA A 62 -3.12 8.12 -9.11
CA ALA A 62 -4.42 7.88 -8.50
C ALA A 62 -5.29 9.13 -8.50
N ASP A 63 -6.60 8.92 -8.69
CA ASP A 63 -7.62 9.92 -8.48
C ASP A 63 -7.55 10.49 -7.06
N TRP A 64 -7.74 11.80 -6.95
CA TRP A 64 -7.57 12.52 -5.70
C TRP A 64 -8.57 12.08 -4.63
N THR A 65 -9.83 11.92 -5.02
CA THR A 65 -10.95 11.68 -4.12
C THR A 65 -11.04 10.22 -3.72
N THR A 66 -10.94 9.31 -4.69
CA THR A 66 -11.20 7.88 -4.53
C THR A 66 -9.94 7.05 -4.30
N GLY A 67 -8.77 7.56 -4.69
CA GLY A 67 -7.53 6.77 -4.68
C GLY A 67 -7.49 5.67 -5.75
N HIS A 68 -8.47 5.62 -6.65
CA HIS A 68 -8.50 4.69 -7.76
C HIS A 68 -7.47 5.09 -8.82
N ILE A 69 -6.71 4.12 -9.32
CA ILE A 69 -5.81 4.32 -10.47
C ILE A 69 -6.54 3.78 -11.70
N PRO A 70 -6.95 4.64 -12.65
CA PRO A 70 -7.65 4.18 -13.85
C PRO A 70 -6.71 3.37 -14.74
N THR A 71 -7.27 2.44 -15.53
CA THR A 71 -6.51 1.44 -16.28
C THR A 71 -5.47 2.07 -17.22
N GLU A 72 -5.81 3.17 -17.88
CA GLU A 72 -4.93 3.93 -18.76
C GLU A 72 -3.79 4.65 -18.04
N ALA A 73 -3.93 4.89 -16.73
CA ALA A 73 -2.91 5.53 -15.90
C ALA A 73 -2.07 4.53 -15.09
N GLN A 74 -2.34 3.23 -15.21
CA GLN A 74 -1.57 2.18 -14.53
C GLN A 74 -0.12 2.21 -15.00
N PRO A 75 0.85 2.57 -14.13
CA PRO A 75 2.23 2.70 -14.57
C PRO A 75 2.86 1.34 -14.90
N ARG A 76 2.34 0.26 -14.32
CA ARG A 76 2.89 -1.11 -14.38
C ARG A 76 4.39 -1.13 -14.03
N LEU A 77 5.04 -2.28 -14.15
CA LEU A 77 6.45 -2.38 -13.75
C LEU A 77 7.37 -1.45 -14.56
N SER A 78 7.23 -1.43 -15.89
CA SER A 78 8.09 -0.63 -16.78
C SER A 78 7.95 0.87 -16.55
N GLY A 79 6.73 1.38 -16.39
CA GLY A 79 6.49 2.79 -16.09
C GLY A 79 6.98 3.17 -14.70
N LEU A 80 6.84 2.30 -13.69
CA LEU A 80 7.40 2.57 -12.37
C LEU A 80 8.93 2.67 -12.40
N ILE A 81 9.62 1.80 -13.14
CA ILE A 81 11.08 1.90 -13.33
C ILE A 81 11.43 3.24 -13.99
N GLY A 82 10.73 3.60 -15.07
CA GLY A 82 10.98 4.86 -15.78
C GLY A 82 10.76 6.10 -14.92
N LEU A 83 9.72 6.11 -14.09
CA LEU A 83 9.34 7.24 -13.24
C LEU A 83 10.21 7.37 -11.98
N THR A 84 10.58 6.24 -11.37
CA THR A 84 11.34 6.25 -10.11
C THR A 84 12.85 6.18 -10.31
N ARG A 85 13.32 5.76 -11.50
CA ARG A 85 14.72 5.41 -11.78
C ARG A 85 15.31 4.38 -10.81
N VAL A 86 14.45 3.61 -10.14
CA VAL A 86 14.83 2.50 -9.26
C VAL A 86 14.99 1.23 -10.10
N ASP A 87 15.97 0.40 -9.72
CA ASP A 87 16.20 -0.89 -10.35
C ASP A 87 14.95 -1.80 -10.32
N VAL A 88 14.79 -2.62 -11.36
CA VAL A 88 13.65 -3.53 -11.52
C VAL A 88 13.43 -4.43 -10.31
N ALA A 89 14.48 -5.01 -9.73
CA ALA A 89 14.35 -5.91 -8.59
C ALA A 89 13.85 -5.15 -7.36
N LEU A 90 14.34 -3.92 -7.15
CA LEU A 90 13.91 -3.07 -6.05
C LEU A 90 12.46 -2.58 -6.19
N VAL A 91 12.00 -2.33 -7.42
CA VAL A 91 10.58 -2.01 -7.67
C VAL A 91 9.70 -3.21 -7.35
N VAL A 92 10.06 -4.41 -7.82
CA VAL A 92 9.31 -5.65 -7.53
C VAL A 92 9.25 -5.95 -6.03
N ILE A 93 10.38 -5.81 -5.33
CA ILE A 93 10.45 -5.96 -3.86
C ILE A 93 9.52 -4.93 -3.20
N SER A 94 9.58 -3.66 -3.64
CA SER A 94 8.76 -2.59 -3.07
C SER A 94 7.26 -2.85 -3.27
N LEU A 95 6.84 -3.26 -4.47
CA LEU A 95 5.45 -3.62 -4.76
C LEU A 95 4.99 -4.80 -3.90
N THR A 96 5.84 -5.81 -3.73
CA THR A 96 5.55 -6.97 -2.87
C THR A 96 5.38 -6.55 -1.41
N VAL A 97 6.26 -5.68 -0.88
CA VAL A 97 6.16 -5.16 0.48
C VAL A 97 4.90 -4.32 0.67
N LEU A 98 4.55 -3.47 -0.30
CA LEU A 98 3.34 -2.65 -0.25
C LEU A 98 2.08 -3.53 -0.25
N GLU A 99 2.04 -4.57 -1.09
CA GLU A 99 0.90 -5.50 -1.13
C GLU A 99 0.79 -6.28 0.19
N GLN A 100 1.90 -6.86 0.67
CA GLN A 100 1.92 -7.64 1.91
C GLN A 100 1.49 -6.81 3.13
N ARG A 101 1.85 -5.52 3.15
CA ARG A 101 1.48 -4.59 4.22
C ARG A 101 0.11 -3.93 4.02
N GLY A 102 -0.58 -4.23 2.92
CA GLY A 102 -1.93 -3.75 2.66
C GLY A 102 -2.02 -2.30 2.17
N TRP A 103 -0.92 -1.74 1.65
CA TRP A 103 -0.89 -0.39 1.08
C TRP A 103 -1.36 -0.34 -0.37
N ILE A 104 -1.31 -1.48 -1.06
CA ILE A 104 -1.87 -1.66 -2.40
C ILE A 104 -2.57 -3.02 -2.49
N ARG A 105 -3.42 -3.16 -3.50
CA ARG A 105 -4.01 -4.44 -3.89
C ARG A 105 -3.85 -4.63 -5.39
N ARG A 106 -3.43 -5.83 -5.81
CA ARG A 106 -3.53 -6.22 -7.20
C ARG A 106 -4.99 -6.50 -7.54
N VAL A 107 -5.42 -6.04 -8.71
CA VAL A 107 -6.76 -6.35 -9.25
C VAL A 107 -6.86 -7.86 -9.52
N ASP A 108 -5.84 -8.44 -10.14
CA ASP A 108 -5.65 -9.88 -10.27
C ASP A 108 -4.30 -10.33 -9.70
N ARG A 109 -4.31 -11.16 -8.67
CA ARG A 109 -3.10 -11.66 -8.01
C ARG A 109 -2.33 -12.70 -8.84
N ARG A 110 -2.97 -13.28 -9.86
CA ARG A 110 -2.35 -14.26 -10.77
C ARG A 110 -1.47 -13.59 -11.81
N GLN A 111 -1.71 -12.32 -12.10
CA GLN A 111 -0.91 -11.55 -13.04
C GLN A 111 0.49 -11.27 -12.50
N ARG A 112 1.47 -11.32 -13.42
CA ARG A 112 2.84 -10.90 -13.17
C ARG A 112 2.91 -9.39 -13.02
N TRP A 113 3.88 -8.89 -12.25
CA TRP A 113 4.05 -7.45 -12.01
C TRP A 113 4.18 -6.59 -13.27
N ASN A 114 4.61 -7.19 -14.38
CA ASN A 114 4.75 -6.53 -15.68
C ASN A 114 3.41 -6.03 -16.24
N GLU A 115 2.32 -6.72 -15.89
CA GLU A 115 0.97 -6.49 -16.42
C GLU A 115 -0.03 -6.16 -15.32
N ALA A 116 0.30 -6.45 -14.06
CA ALA A 116 -0.62 -6.33 -12.94
C ALA A 116 -1.04 -4.88 -12.69
N ASP A 117 -2.34 -4.65 -12.80
CA ASP A 117 -2.96 -3.40 -12.36
C ASP A 117 -3.09 -3.41 -10.83
N VAL A 118 -2.88 -2.24 -10.23
CA VAL A 118 -2.88 -2.06 -8.77
C VAL A 118 -3.81 -0.93 -8.34
N GLN A 119 -4.36 -1.06 -7.15
CA GLN A 119 -5.19 -0.05 -6.51
C GLN A 119 -4.61 0.33 -5.16
N LEU A 120 -4.75 1.61 -4.80
CA LEU A 120 -4.32 2.08 -3.49
C LEU A 120 -5.21 1.46 -2.40
N ALA A 121 -4.59 1.14 -1.26
CA ALA A 121 -5.29 0.65 -0.09
C ALA A 121 -4.68 1.27 1.18
N ILE A 122 -5.51 1.51 2.19
CA ILE A 122 -5.05 1.93 3.52
C ILE A 122 -5.43 0.82 4.50
N PRO A 123 -4.47 0.26 5.27
CA PRO A 123 -4.78 -0.70 6.32
C PRO A 123 -5.79 -0.11 7.33
N GLY A 124 -6.84 -0.87 7.66
CA GLY A 124 -7.96 -0.38 8.50
C GLY A 124 -7.56 0.32 9.81
N PRO A 125 -6.62 -0.22 10.62
CA PRO A 125 -6.13 0.48 11.82
C PRO A 125 -5.47 1.83 11.53
N ILE A 126 -4.81 1.96 10.38
CA ILE A 126 -4.18 3.21 9.95
C ILE A 126 -5.24 4.20 9.47
N MET A 127 -6.23 3.75 8.70
CA MET A 127 -7.35 4.58 8.24
C MET A 127 -8.06 5.24 9.42
N ARG A 128 -8.48 4.44 10.42
CA ARG A 128 -9.11 4.95 11.66
C ARG A 128 -8.30 6.04 12.33
N ARG A 129 -6.98 5.83 12.44
CA ARG A 129 -6.06 6.80 13.06
C ARG A 129 -5.99 8.09 12.25
N LEU A 130 -5.90 7.99 10.92
CA LEU A 130 -5.83 9.15 10.03
C LEU A 130 -7.14 9.95 10.04
N LEU A 131 -8.28 9.29 9.95
CA LEU A 131 -9.60 9.94 10.05
C LEU A 131 -9.80 10.62 11.40
N LYS A 132 -9.43 9.97 12.50
CA LYS A 132 -9.47 10.58 13.84
C LYS A 132 -8.61 11.85 13.90
N LYS A 133 -7.37 11.79 13.37
CA LYS A 133 -6.47 12.95 13.31
C LYS A 133 -7.05 14.08 12.46
N ALA A 134 -7.61 13.76 11.31
CA ALA A 134 -8.21 14.75 10.41
C ALA A 134 -9.42 15.45 11.03
N ARG A 135 -10.27 14.72 11.76
CA ARG A 135 -11.40 15.29 12.50
C ARG A 135 -10.95 16.23 13.61
N ALA A 136 -9.94 15.81 14.38
CA ALA A 136 -9.38 16.63 15.47
C ALA A 136 -8.70 17.92 14.98
N ALA A 137 -8.24 17.97 13.73
CA ALA A 137 -7.65 19.18 13.14
C ALA A 137 -8.70 20.17 12.60
N ARG A 138 -10.00 19.80 12.56
CA ARG A 138 -11.10 20.67 12.12
C ARG A 138 -11.82 21.38 13.28
N THR A 139 -11.65 20.89 14.51
CA THR A 139 -12.09 21.51 15.77
C THR A 139 -11.01 22.43 16.31
#